data_AF-A0AAV2SE51-F1
#
_entry.id   AF-A0AAV2SE51-F1
#
_cell.length_a   1.000
_cell.length_b   1.000
_cell.length_c   1.000
_cell.angle_alpha   90.00
_cell.angle_beta   90.00
_cell.angle_gamma   90.00
#
_symmetry.space_group_name_H-M   'P 1'
#
loop_
_entity.id
_entity.type
_entity.pdbx_description
1 polymer ?
#
loop_
_entity_poly.entity_id
_entity_poly.type
_entity_poly.pdbx_seq_one_letter_code
_entity_poly.pdbx_strand_id
1 'polypeptide(L)'
;RADEVKEHPFFIGLDWQQVYLQKYQPPLIPPRGEVNAADAFDIGSFDEEDTKGIKLTEADQELYKNFPLVISERWQTEVAETVFDTINQEADKMEHKRRAKQRFRFDTDEK
;
A
#
# COMPACT_ATOMS: atom_id res chain seq x y z
N ARG A 1 15.21 14.35 -22.90
CA ARG A 1 14.48 14.42 -21.60
C ARG A 1 13.00 14.11 -21.80
N ALA A 2 12.21 13.85 -20.76
CA ALA A 2 10.77 13.62 -20.92
C ALA A 2 10.07 14.82 -21.59
N ASP A 3 10.50 16.05 -21.29
CA ASP A 3 9.90 17.26 -21.84
C ASP A 3 10.04 17.37 -23.37
N GLU A 4 11.20 16.98 -23.93
CA GLU A 4 11.41 16.94 -25.39
C GLU A 4 10.45 15.94 -26.08
N VAL A 5 10.13 14.83 -25.42
CA VAL A 5 9.16 13.85 -25.94
C VAL A 5 7.75 14.41 -25.89
N LYS A 6 7.42 15.16 -24.82
CA LYS A 6 6.12 15.80 -24.63
C LYS A 6 5.80 16.85 -25.67
N GLU A 7 6.83 17.47 -26.26
CA GLU A 7 6.72 18.49 -27.33
C GLU A 7 6.63 17.88 -28.74
N HIS A 8 6.80 16.57 -28.88
CA HIS A 8 6.78 15.93 -30.20
C HIS A 8 5.42 16.12 -30.89
N PRO A 9 5.38 16.38 -32.23
CA PRO A 9 4.14 16.65 -32.96
C PRO A 9 3.04 15.58 -32.81
N PHE A 10 3.43 14.34 -32.53
CA PHE A 10 2.50 13.24 -32.24
C PHE A 10 1.55 13.53 -31.06
N PHE A 11 2.01 14.29 -30.05
CA PHE A 11 1.22 14.63 -28.86
C PHE A 11 0.56 16.01 -28.95
N ILE A 12 0.50 16.62 -30.13
CA ILE A 12 -0.21 17.90 -30.32
C ILE A 12 -1.68 17.74 -29.92
N GLY A 13 -2.16 18.63 -29.05
CA GLY A 13 -3.54 18.61 -28.52
C GLY A 13 -3.72 17.82 -27.22
N LEU A 14 -2.67 17.19 -26.71
CA LEU A 14 -2.68 16.51 -25.42
C LEU A 14 -2.21 17.45 -24.31
N ASP A 15 -3.07 17.66 -23.31
CA ASP A 15 -2.74 18.43 -22.11
C ASP A 15 -2.11 17.48 -21.07
N TRP A 16 -0.80 17.67 -20.83
CA TRP A 16 -0.04 16.85 -19.89
C TRP A 16 -0.52 16.96 -18.44
N GLN A 17 -1.17 18.06 -18.05
CA GLN A 17 -1.80 18.18 -16.74
C GLN A 17 -3.02 17.26 -16.64
N GLN A 18 -3.83 17.18 -17.70
CA GLN A 18 -4.98 16.26 -17.76
C GLN A 18 -4.54 14.79 -17.80
N VAL A 19 -3.41 14.49 -18.45
CA VAL A 19 -2.79 13.15 -18.40
C VAL A 19 -2.35 12.80 -16.98
N TYR A 20 -1.64 13.70 -16.30
CA TYR A 20 -1.17 13.47 -14.93
C TYR A 20 -2.33 13.21 -13.95
N LEU A 21 -3.42 13.97 -14.09
CA LEU A 21 -4.65 13.81 -13.30
C LEU A 21 -5.55 12.65 -13.78
N GLN A 22 -5.10 11.85 -14.74
CA GLN A 22 -5.81 10.69 -15.29
C GLN A 22 -7.23 11.02 -15.80
N LYS A 23 -7.39 12.15 -16.51
CA LYS A 23 -8.70 12.63 -17.00
C LYS A 23 -9.09 12.14 -18.39
N TYR A 24 -8.13 11.74 -19.22
CA TYR A 24 -8.42 11.15 -20.51
C TYR A 24 -9.01 9.74 -20.34
N GLN A 25 -10.05 9.43 -21.09
CA GLN A 25 -10.68 8.11 -21.08
C GLN A 25 -9.67 7.06 -21.58
N PRO A 26 -9.38 6.00 -20.79
CA PRO A 26 -8.57 4.90 -21.27
C PRO A 26 -9.20 4.27 -22.52
N PRO A 27 -8.42 3.92 -23.55
CA PRO A 27 -8.95 3.31 -24.77
C PRO A 27 -9.53 1.91 -24.55
N LEU A 28 -9.15 1.25 -23.45
CA LEU A 28 -9.66 -0.05 -23.03
C LEU A 28 -9.89 -0.02 -21.51
N ILE A 29 -11.10 -0.38 -21.10
CA ILE A 29 -11.45 -0.61 -19.70
C ILE A 29 -11.47 -2.11 -19.49
N PRO A 30 -10.60 -2.69 -18.64
CA PRO A 30 -10.59 -4.12 -18.40
C PRO A 30 -11.96 -4.61 -17.94
N PRO A 31 -12.52 -5.67 -18.54
CA PRO A 31 -13.75 -6.26 -18.09
C PRO A 31 -13.57 -6.81 -16.66
N ARG A 32 -14.58 -6.60 -15.82
CA ARG A 32 -14.54 -7.04 -14.43
C ARG A 32 -14.49 -8.57 -14.38
N GLY A 33 -13.47 -9.11 -13.70
CA GLY A 33 -13.31 -10.55 -13.49
C GLY A 33 -12.42 -11.25 -14.52
N GLU A 34 -11.87 -10.53 -15.50
CA GLU A 34 -10.88 -11.06 -16.43
C GLU A 34 -9.46 -10.70 -15.95
N VAL A 35 -8.61 -11.71 -15.81
CA VAL A 35 -7.21 -11.54 -15.38
C VAL A 35 -6.37 -11.35 -16.64
N ASN A 36 -5.99 -10.11 -16.94
CA ASN A 36 -5.06 -9.78 -18.03
C ASN A 36 -3.60 -10.02 -17.60
N ALA A 37 -3.32 -11.17 -16.99
CA ALA A 37 -1.96 -11.66 -16.80
C ALA A 37 -1.51 -12.40 -18.07
N ALA A 38 -0.20 -12.53 -18.28
CA ALA A 38 0.28 -13.58 -19.18
C ALA A 38 -0.29 -14.92 -18.69
N ASP A 39 -0.79 -15.76 -19.59
CA ASP A 39 -1.33 -17.06 -19.21
C ASP A 39 -0.25 -17.81 -18.42
N ALA A 40 -0.65 -18.42 -17.30
CA ALA A 40 0.22 -19.31 -16.55
C ALA A 40 0.76 -20.45 -17.43
N PHE A 41 0.08 -20.77 -18.55
CA PHE A 41 0.57 -21.69 -19.58
C PHE A 41 1.59 -21.09 -20.57
N ASP A 42 1.64 -19.76 -20.74
CA ASP A 42 2.62 -19.06 -21.59
C ASP A 42 3.95 -18.77 -20.87
N ILE A 43 3.91 -18.67 -19.54
CA ILE A 43 5.09 -18.63 -18.67
C ILE A 43 5.43 -20.09 -18.31
N GLY A 44 6.54 -20.63 -18.82
CA GLY A 44 6.90 -22.03 -18.59
C GLY A 44 6.77 -22.47 -17.12
N SER A 45 6.27 -23.70 -16.88
CA SER A 45 6.17 -24.25 -15.54
C SER A 45 7.56 -24.42 -14.93
N PHE A 46 7.77 -23.92 -13.71
CA PHE A 46 8.96 -24.25 -12.93
C PHE A 46 8.85 -25.68 -12.42
N ASP A 47 9.90 -26.48 -12.59
CA ASP A 47 9.93 -27.85 -12.05
C ASP A 47 10.12 -27.79 -10.54
N GLU A 48 9.21 -28.38 -9.78
CA GLU A 48 9.34 -28.47 -8.32
C GLU A 48 10.57 -29.30 -7.91
N GLU A 49 11.06 -30.21 -8.77
CA GLU A 49 12.30 -30.93 -8.53
C GLU A 49 13.54 -30.02 -8.51
N ASP A 50 13.55 -28.91 -9.24
CA ASP A 50 14.68 -27.97 -9.31
C ASP A 50 14.99 -27.31 -7.96
N THR A 51 13.97 -27.18 -7.10
CA THR A 51 14.12 -26.58 -5.77
C THR A 51 14.18 -27.62 -4.65
N LYS A 52 13.96 -28.89 -4.97
CA LYS A 52 13.86 -29.97 -4.01
C LYS A 52 15.24 -30.28 -3.43
N GLY A 53 15.37 -30.13 -2.11
CA GLY A 53 16.63 -30.39 -1.40
C GLY A 53 17.53 -29.16 -1.23
N ILE A 54 17.17 -28.02 -1.80
CA ILE A 54 17.82 -26.74 -1.49
C ILE A 54 17.43 -26.32 -0.07
N LYS A 55 18.43 -26.06 0.77
CA LYS A 55 18.25 -25.49 2.11
C LYS A 55 18.86 -24.11 2.16
N LEU A 56 18.07 -23.13 2.58
CA LEU A 56 18.57 -21.78 2.82
C LEU A 56 19.47 -21.80 4.07
N THR A 57 20.70 -21.35 3.89
CA THR A 57 21.67 -21.21 4.96
C THR A 57 21.54 -19.84 5.64
N GLU A 58 22.19 -19.66 6.79
CA GLU A 58 22.24 -18.35 7.45
C GLU A 58 22.93 -17.28 6.57
N ALA A 59 23.92 -17.67 5.76
CA ALA A 59 24.57 -16.77 4.81
C ALA A 59 23.61 -16.29 3.71
N ASP A 60 22.67 -17.14 3.28
CA ASP A 60 21.64 -16.76 2.30
C ASP A 60 20.64 -15.78 2.92
N GLN A 61 20.25 -16.00 4.18
CA GLN A 61 19.35 -15.11 4.91
C GLN A 61 19.97 -13.74 5.18
N GLU A 62 21.28 -13.70 5.43
CA GLU A 62 22.02 -12.45 5.66
C GLU A 62 21.94 -11.50 4.46
N LEU A 63 21.80 -12.01 3.23
CA LEU A 63 21.60 -11.19 2.03
C LEU A 63 20.30 -10.36 2.09
N TYR A 64 19.27 -10.89 2.77
CA TYR A 64 17.95 -10.28 2.88
C TYR A 64 17.74 -9.51 4.19
N LYS A 65 18.77 -9.31 5.01
CA LYS A 65 18.64 -8.64 6.32
C LYS A 65 18.01 -7.24 6.27
N ASN A 66 18.21 -6.53 5.15
CA ASN A 66 17.70 -5.18 4.92
C ASN A 66 16.52 -5.16 3.94
N PHE A 67 15.92 -6.32 3.67
CA PHE A 67 14.74 -6.44 2.82
C PHE A 67 13.47 -5.79 3.42
N PRO A 68 13.22 -5.87 4.75
CA PRO A 68 12.06 -5.20 5.34
C PRO A 68 12.12 -3.69 5.15
N LEU A 69 11.06 -3.12 4.56
CA LEU A 69 10.95 -1.68 4.31
C LEU A 69 9.52 -1.20 4.55
N VAL A 70 9.40 -0.06 5.22
CA VAL A 70 8.13 0.68 5.33
C VAL A 70 8.34 2.07 4.75
N ILE A 71 7.54 2.41 3.73
CA ILE A 71 7.55 3.74 3.14
C ILE A 71 6.56 4.60 3.94
N SER A 72 7.10 5.49 4.78
CA SER A 72 6.30 6.24 5.74
C SER A 72 5.14 7.01 5.11
N GLU A 73 5.37 7.68 3.98
CA GLU A 73 4.31 8.40 3.24
C GLU A 73 3.17 7.46 2.83
N ARG A 74 3.48 6.30 2.25
CA ARG A 74 2.48 5.32 1.82
C ARG A 74 1.66 4.78 2.99
N TRP A 75 2.33 4.43 4.09
CA TRP A 75 1.66 3.94 5.29
C TRP A 75 0.77 5.02 5.92
N GLN A 76 1.26 6.25 6.03
CA GLN A 76 0.46 7.35 6.59
C GLN A 76 -0.74 7.68 5.71
N THR A 77 -0.59 7.71 4.37
CA THR A 77 -1.70 7.90 3.43
C THR A 77 -2.73 6.79 3.57
N GLU A 78 -2.31 5.53 3.59
CA GLU A 78 -3.22 4.39 3.76
C GLU A 78 -4.01 4.50 5.07
N VAL A 79 -3.34 4.81 6.19
CA VAL A 79 -3.98 4.98 7.49
C VAL A 79 -4.96 6.17 7.48
N ALA A 80 -4.54 7.30 6.92
CA ALA A 80 -5.33 8.52 6.84
C ALA A 80 -6.61 8.34 6.01
N GLU A 81 -6.54 7.61 4.90
CA GLU A 81 -7.67 7.41 3.98
C GLU A 81 -8.66 6.33 4.46
N THR A 82 -8.27 5.48 5.43
CA THR A 82 -9.08 4.31 5.83
C THR A 82 -9.56 4.36 7.27
N VAL A 83 -8.66 4.49 8.24
CA VAL A 83 -8.96 4.17 9.66
C VAL A 83 -8.65 5.29 10.65
N PHE A 84 -7.88 6.31 10.25
CA PHE A 84 -7.35 7.32 11.16
C PHE A 84 -8.43 7.99 12.02
N ASP A 85 -9.49 8.49 11.41
CA ASP A 85 -10.56 9.19 12.13
C ASP A 85 -11.32 8.27 13.09
N THR A 86 -11.68 7.06 12.63
CA THR A 86 -12.43 6.10 13.44
C THR A 86 -11.61 5.64 14.65
N ILE A 87 -10.34 5.29 14.43
CA ILE A 87 -9.45 4.82 15.51
C ILE A 87 -9.21 5.94 16.53
N ASN A 88 -8.95 7.17 16.09
CA ASN A 88 -8.72 8.28 17.01
C ASN A 88 -9.96 8.58 17.86
N GLN A 89 -11.15 8.58 17.27
CA GLN A 89 -12.41 8.77 18.02
C GLN A 89 -12.64 7.65 19.05
N GLU A 90 -12.32 6.41 18.71
CA GLU A 90 -12.43 5.29 19.65
C GLU A 90 -11.40 5.37 20.78
N ALA A 91 -10.16 5.73 20.45
CA ALA A 91 -9.08 5.95 21.40
C ALA A 91 -9.44 7.06 22.40
N ASP A 92 -9.93 8.21 21.92
CA ASP A 92 -10.36 9.33 22.75
C ASP A 92 -11.48 8.92 23.71
N LYS A 93 -12.49 8.20 23.21
CA LYS A 93 -13.59 7.69 24.04
C LYS A 93 -13.08 6.74 25.13
N MET A 94 -12.15 5.85 24.80
CA MET A 94 -11.54 4.94 25.77
C MET A 94 -10.74 5.69 26.82
N GLU A 95 -9.95 6.68 26.41
CA GLU A 95 -9.16 7.48 27.33
C GLU A 95 -10.04 8.30 28.28
N HIS A 96 -11.11 8.92 27.76
CA HIS A 96 -12.08 9.64 28.58
C HIS A 96 -12.73 8.74 29.63
N LYS A 97 -13.16 7.53 29.25
CA LYS A 97 -13.71 6.55 30.19
C LYS A 97 -12.69 6.15 31.26
N ARG A 98 -11.43 5.96 30.88
CA ARG A 98 -10.34 5.63 31.81
C ARG A 98 -10.11 6.76 32.82
N ARG A 99 -10.03 8.00 32.34
CA ARG A 99 -9.86 9.20 33.19
C ARG A 99 -11.04 9.39 34.15
N ALA A 100 -12.27 9.18 33.67
CA ALA A 100 -13.47 9.27 34.50
C ALA A 100 -13.49 8.20 35.62
N LYS A 101 -13.16 6.94 35.29
CA LYS A 101 -13.03 5.86 36.29
C LYS A 101 -11.93 6.13 37.31
N GLN A 102 -10.81 6.69 36.88
CA GLN A 102 -9.70 7.01 37.76
C GLN A 102 -10.07 8.13 38.74
N ARG A 103 -10.70 9.22 38.27
CA ARG A 103 -11.23 10.27 39.16
C ARG A 103 -12.23 9.74 40.18
N PHE A 104 -13.19 8.92 39.74
CA PHE A 104 -14.17 8.34 40.64
C PHE A 104 -13.54 7.48 41.75
N ARG A 105 -12.48 6.71 41.45
CA ARG A 105 -11.75 5.93 42.46
C ARG A 105 -11.07 6.81 43.52
N PHE A 106 -10.45 7.91 43.10
CA PHE A 106 -9.85 8.87 44.05
C PHE A 106 -10.91 9.50 44.96
N ASP A 107 -12.05 9.92 44.40
CA ASP A 107 -13.14 10.53 45.18
C ASP A 107 -13.81 9.55 46.17
N THR A 108 -13.77 8.24 45.90
CA THR A 108 -14.27 7.21 46.83
C THR A 108 -13.28 6.84 47.93
N ASP A 109 -11.97 6.97 47.69
CA ASP A 109 -10.94 6.65 48.68
C ASP A 109 -10.72 7.82 49.69
N GLU A 110 -11.14 9.05 49.36
CA GLU A 110 -11.06 10.22 50.24
C GLU A 110 -12.27 10.40 51.20
N LYS A 111 -13.27 9.50 51.18
CA LYS A 111 -14.45 9.52 52.07
C LYS A 111 -14.44 8.36 53.07
#